data_AF-A0A969WXD9-F1
#
_entry.id   AF-A0A969WXD9-F1
#
_cell.length_a   1.000
_cell.length_b   1.000
_cell.length_c   1.000
_cell.angle_alpha   90.00
_cell.angle_beta   90.00
_cell.angle_gamma   90.00
#
_symmetry.space_group_name_H-M   'P 1'
#
loop_
_entity.id
_entity.type
_entity.pdbx_description
1 polymer ?
#
loop_
_entity_poly.entity_id
_entity_poly.type
_entity_poly.pdbx_seq_one_letter_code
_entity_poly.pdbx_strand_id
1 'polypeptide(L)'
;MSVVEGRIDVENAEALFRATADCFANEPAGSIFGCFDAEINDRDFQYVFRANRPRRVVTSTGTNRRVTVVYPAATVTNITSRFTVFNATITLVARRRSGGTINATLTIRRPGRGTLRASGILRNGVIIVNRAVSCSR
;
A
#
# COMPACT_ATOMS: atom_id res chain seq x y z
N MET A 1 2.22 -14.85 7.82
CA MET A 1 2.28 -13.93 6.67
C MET A 1 0.89 -13.47 6.25
N SER A 2 0.80 -12.24 5.77
CA SER A 2 -0.39 -11.65 5.13
C SER A 2 -0.03 -11.12 3.74
N VAL A 3 -1.00 -11.15 2.83
CA VAL A 3 -0.89 -10.63 1.47
C VAL A 3 -2.07 -9.72 1.18
N VAL A 4 -1.81 -8.56 0.59
CA VAL A 4 -2.83 -7.67 0.04
C VAL A 4 -2.44 -7.34 -1.39
N GLU A 5 -3.34 -7.57 -2.33
CA GLU A 5 -3.09 -7.36 -3.75
C GLU A 5 -4.36 -6.86 -4.41
N GLY A 6 -4.22 -6.01 -5.42
CA GLY A 6 -5.34 -5.58 -6.25
C GLY A 6 -5.24 -4.13 -6.66
N ARG A 7 -6.39 -3.61 -7.09
CA ARG A 7 -6.50 -2.28 -7.69
C ARG A 7 -7.46 -1.39 -6.91
N ILE A 8 -7.10 -0.13 -6.72
CA ILE A 8 -7.98 0.91 -6.17
C ILE A 8 -8.22 1.94 -7.27
N ASP A 9 -9.46 2.03 -7.71
CA ASP A 9 -9.92 3.03 -8.68
C ASP A 9 -10.49 4.22 -7.89
N VAL A 10 -10.00 5.43 -8.14
CA VAL A 10 -10.57 6.70 -7.67
C VAL A 10 -10.71 7.67 -8.85
N GLU A 11 -11.52 8.71 -8.70
CA GLU A 11 -11.90 9.63 -9.79
C GLU A 11 -10.73 10.06 -10.69
N ASN A 12 -9.63 10.50 -10.08
CA ASN A 12 -8.46 11.03 -10.79
C ASN A 12 -7.18 10.22 -10.55
N ALA A 13 -7.30 8.96 -10.10
CA ALA A 13 -6.14 8.11 -9.88
C ALA A 13 -6.46 6.60 -9.86
N GLU A 14 -5.48 5.79 -10.23
CA GLU A 14 -5.52 4.34 -10.11
C GLU A 14 -4.29 3.87 -9.33
N ALA A 15 -4.47 2.91 -8.42
CA ALA A 15 -3.35 2.26 -7.74
C ALA A 15 -3.44 0.74 -7.87
N LEU A 16 -2.46 0.13 -8.53
CA LEU A 16 -2.29 -1.32 -8.64
C LEU A 16 -1.09 -1.76 -7.81
N PHE A 17 -1.26 -2.70 -6.89
CA PHE A 17 -0.15 -3.10 -6.02
C PHE A 17 -0.27 -4.51 -5.49
N ARG A 18 0.88 -5.01 -4.99
CA ARG A 18 0.98 -6.20 -4.16
C ARG A 18 1.84 -5.89 -2.94
N ALA A 19 1.36 -6.29 -1.77
CA ALA A 19 2.03 -6.13 -0.50
C ALA A 19 2.04 -7.45 0.28
N THR A 20 3.17 -7.76 0.89
CA THR A 20 3.35 -8.82 1.89
C THR A 20 3.66 -8.19 3.24
N ALA A 21 3.14 -8.79 4.31
CA ALA A 21 3.33 -8.26 5.66
C ALA A 21 3.34 -9.38 6.70
N ASP A 22 4.34 -9.39 7.57
CA ASP A 22 4.45 -10.32 8.67
C ASP A 22 5.28 -9.73 9.83
N CYS A 23 5.34 -10.48 10.93
CA CYS A 23 6.30 -10.26 12.00
C CYS A 23 7.22 -11.48 12.12
N PHE A 24 8.53 -11.26 12.05
CA PHE A 24 9.54 -12.29 12.29
C PHE A 24 10.40 -11.85 13.47
N ALA A 25 10.54 -12.69 14.50
CA ALA A 25 11.25 -12.33 15.75
C ALA A 25 10.79 -10.98 16.35
N ASN A 26 9.47 -10.70 16.34
CA ASN A 26 8.88 -9.42 16.75
C ASN A 26 9.30 -8.20 15.91
N GLU A 27 9.99 -8.39 14.79
CA GLU A 27 10.30 -7.32 13.83
C GLU A 27 9.35 -7.35 12.63
N PRO A 28 8.94 -6.17 12.12
CA PRO A 28 8.18 -6.08 10.88
C PRO A 28 8.97 -6.61 9.67
N ALA A 29 8.35 -7.51 8.92
CA ALA A 29 8.89 -8.04 7.68
C ALA A 29 7.86 -7.93 6.56
N GLY A 30 8.32 -7.76 5.33
CA GLY A 30 7.44 -7.68 4.16
C GLY A 30 7.90 -6.67 3.13
N SER A 31 7.09 -6.51 2.10
CA SER A 31 7.39 -5.63 0.98
C SER A 31 6.11 -5.14 0.33
N ILE A 32 6.21 -4.03 -0.39
CA ILE A 32 5.15 -3.54 -1.26
C ILE A 32 5.78 -3.08 -2.56
N PHE A 33 5.11 -3.34 -3.68
CA PHE A 33 5.44 -2.77 -4.98
C PHE A 33 4.16 -2.55 -5.78
N GLY A 34 4.21 -1.63 -6.74
CA GLY A 34 3.05 -1.34 -7.57
C GLY A 34 3.22 -0.10 -8.44
N CYS A 35 2.13 0.26 -9.11
CA CYS A 35 1.99 1.45 -9.91
C CYS A 35 0.90 2.36 -9.33
N PHE A 36 1.06 3.66 -9.52
CA PHE A 36 0.09 4.68 -9.18
C PHE A 36 -0.01 5.62 -10.38
N ASP A 37 -1.17 5.65 -11.02
CA ASP A 37 -1.48 6.60 -12.07
C ASP A 37 -2.33 7.72 -11.47
N ALA A 38 -2.01 8.97 -11.76
CA ALA A 38 -2.68 10.12 -11.19
C ALA A 38 -2.78 11.26 -12.20
N GLU A 39 -3.95 11.86 -12.28
CA GLU A 39 -4.16 13.12 -12.97
C GLU A 39 -3.96 14.28 -11.97
N ILE A 40 -3.04 15.18 -12.29
CA ILE A 40 -2.70 16.34 -11.43
C ILE A 40 -2.57 17.57 -12.32
N ASN A 41 -3.47 18.54 -12.14
CA ASN A 41 -3.55 19.75 -12.96
C ASN A 41 -3.68 19.41 -14.46
N ASP A 42 -4.67 18.56 -14.80
CA ASP A 42 -5.00 18.14 -16.16
C ASP A 42 -3.83 17.46 -16.90
N ARG A 43 -2.96 16.79 -16.13
CA ARG A 43 -1.79 16.06 -16.65
C ARG A 43 -1.70 14.71 -15.99
N ASP A 44 -1.49 13.70 -16.83
CA ASP A 44 -1.29 12.34 -16.39
C ASP A 44 0.13 12.09 -15.92
N PHE A 45 0.23 11.50 -14.73
CA PHE A 45 1.49 11.08 -14.14
C PHE A 45 1.42 9.62 -13.75
N GLN A 46 2.37 8.85 -14.27
CA GLN A 46 2.56 7.47 -13.90
C GLN A 46 3.73 7.34 -12.93
N TYR A 47 3.48 6.62 -11.83
CA TYR A 47 4.48 6.34 -10.81
C TYR A 47 4.63 4.84 -10.61
N VAL A 48 5.86 4.37 -10.41
CA VAL A 48 6.15 3.06 -9.84
C VAL A 48 6.70 3.25 -8.44
N PHE A 49 6.26 2.43 -7.49
CA PHE A 49 6.75 2.48 -6.12
C PHE A 49 7.15 1.10 -5.63
N ARG A 50 8.10 1.08 -4.68
CA ARG A 50 8.51 -0.13 -3.98
C ARG A 50 9.07 0.18 -2.59
N ALA A 51 8.90 -0.77 -1.67
CA ALA A 51 9.58 -0.80 -0.38
C ALA A 51 9.69 -2.23 0.16
N ASN A 52 10.70 -2.52 0.96
CA ASN A 52 11.00 -3.85 1.51
C ASN A 52 11.34 -3.84 3.00
N ARG A 53 11.20 -2.69 3.66
CA ARG A 53 11.52 -2.51 5.09
C ARG A 53 10.34 -1.83 5.78
N PRO A 54 9.29 -2.59 6.15
CA PRO A 54 8.22 -2.02 6.95
C PRO A 54 8.75 -1.64 8.33
N ARG A 55 8.17 -0.59 8.91
CA ARG A 55 8.40 -0.16 10.30
C ARG A 55 7.29 -0.61 11.23
N ARG A 56 6.12 -0.91 10.69
CA ARG A 56 4.96 -1.34 11.47
C ARG A 56 4.12 -2.30 10.64
N VAL A 57 3.72 -3.41 11.24
CA VAL A 57 2.77 -4.37 10.68
C VAL A 57 1.73 -4.68 11.76
N VAL A 58 0.46 -4.55 11.40
CA VAL A 58 -0.67 -4.97 12.22
C VAL A 58 -1.64 -5.74 11.34
N THR A 59 -1.95 -6.98 11.73
CA THR A 59 -2.87 -7.84 10.99
C THR A 59 -3.91 -8.43 11.93
N SER A 60 -5.14 -8.60 11.44
CA SER A 60 -6.21 -9.29 12.17
C SER A 60 -6.84 -10.37 11.30
N THR A 61 -7.13 -11.51 11.92
CA THR A 61 -7.82 -12.67 11.31
C THR A 61 -9.32 -12.63 11.60
N GLY A 62 -10.03 -13.69 11.20
CA GLY A 62 -11.47 -13.85 11.41
C GLY A 62 -12.31 -13.40 10.21
N THR A 63 -13.61 -13.24 10.43
CA THR A 63 -14.57 -12.82 9.41
C THR A 63 -14.27 -11.40 8.90
N ASN A 64 -13.74 -10.54 9.78
CA ASN A 64 -13.22 -9.22 9.46
C ASN A 64 -11.69 -9.25 9.45
N ARG A 65 -11.08 -9.30 8.26
CA ARG A 65 -9.61 -9.29 8.13
C ARG A 65 -9.13 -7.86 7.97
N ARG A 66 -8.00 -7.52 8.59
CA ARG A 66 -7.35 -6.22 8.44
C ARG A 66 -5.85 -6.41 8.25
N VAL A 67 -5.27 -5.57 7.41
CA VAL A 67 -3.83 -5.42 7.25
C VAL A 67 -3.53 -3.92 7.34
N THR A 68 -2.54 -3.55 8.12
CA THR A 68 -2.01 -2.19 8.20
C THR A 68 -0.50 -2.26 8.22
N VAL A 69 0.14 -1.57 7.27
CA VAL A 69 1.60 -1.61 7.10
C VAL A 69 2.12 -0.21 6.78
N VAL A 70 3.28 0.12 7.35
CA VAL A 70 3.97 1.40 7.12
C VAL A 70 5.39 1.13 6.66
N TYR A 71 5.80 1.76 5.55
CA TYR A 71 7.14 1.67 4.96
C TYR A 71 7.75 3.08 4.90
N PRO A 72 8.68 3.47 5.79
CA PRO A 72 9.20 4.84 5.88
C PRO A 72 10.31 5.19 4.86
N ALA A 73 10.86 4.20 4.16
CA ALA A 73 12.00 4.37 3.24
C ALA A 73 11.70 3.76 1.86
N ALA A 74 10.59 4.15 1.26
CA ALA A 74 10.18 3.71 -0.05
C ALA A 74 10.88 4.48 -1.18
N THR A 75 10.99 3.83 -2.34
CA THR A 75 11.38 4.46 -3.60
C THR A 75 10.14 4.68 -4.45
N VAL A 76 9.99 5.88 -5.02
CA VAL A 76 8.89 6.22 -5.91
C VAL A 76 9.46 6.92 -7.13
N THR A 77 9.31 6.32 -8.30
CA THR A 77 9.80 6.84 -9.57
C THR A 77 8.62 7.32 -10.39
N ASN A 78 8.62 8.58 -10.79
CA ASN A 78 7.71 9.12 -11.79
C ASN A 78 8.25 8.72 -13.17
N ILE A 79 7.54 7.88 -13.89
CA ILE A 79 7.98 7.38 -15.20
C ILE A 79 7.84 8.49 -16.26
N THR A 80 6.78 9.28 -16.18
CA THR A 80 6.50 10.41 -17.10
C THR A 80 7.66 11.41 -17.16
N SER A 81 8.27 11.73 -16.01
CA SER A 81 9.36 12.71 -15.87
C SER A 81 10.74 12.10 -15.59
N ARG A 82 10.83 10.77 -15.46
CA ARG A 82 12.03 10.01 -15.07
C ARG A 82 12.68 10.42 -13.74
N PHE A 83 11.95 11.15 -12.89
CA PHE A 83 12.43 11.59 -11.58
C PHE A 83 12.15 10.54 -10.50
N THR A 84 13.08 10.36 -9.56
CA THR A 84 12.93 9.41 -8.44
C THR A 84 12.97 10.14 -7.10
N VAL A 85 11.96 9.86 -6.26
CA VAL A 85 11.90 10.25 -4.85
C VAL A 85 12.38 9.08 -4.01
N PHE A 86 13.43 9.32 -3.24
CA PHE A 86 13.89 8.43 -2.17
C PHE A 86 13.27 8.85 -0.84
N ASN A 87 13.23 7.93 0.13
CA ASN A 87 12.69 8.17 1.47
C ASN A 87 11.20 8.59 1.49
N ALA A 88 10.42 8.11 0.52
CA ALA A 88 8.97 8.24 0.58
C ALA A 88 8.39 7.35 1.69
N THR A 89 7.28 7.74 2.28
CA THR A 89 6.54 6.90 3.23
C THR A 89 5.31 6.32 2.57
N ILE A 90 5.23 4.98 2.47
CA ILE A 90 4.04 4.27 2.01
C ILE A 90 3.26 3.75 3.23
N THR A 91 1.97 4.05 3.29
CA THR A 91 1.04 3.48 4.25
C THR A 91 -0.04 2.72 3.48
N LEU A 92 -0.20 1.43 3.81
CA LEU A 92 -1.27 0.59 3.30
C LEU A 92 -2.20 0.21 4.44
N VAL A 93 -3.50 0.44 4.25
CA VAL A 93 -4.56 -0.07 5.11
C VAL A 93 -5.53 -0.84 4.24
N ALA A 94 -5.78 -2.11 4.54
CA ALA A 94 -6.77 -2.92 3.85
C ALA A 94 -7.65 -3.64 4.86
N ARG A 95 -8.96 -3.71 4.59
CA ARG A 95 -9.95 -4.34 5.45
C ARG A 95 -10.99 -5.11 4.63
N ARG A 96 -11.07 -6.42 4.86
CA ARG A 96 -12.19 -7.26 4.41
C ARG A 96 -13.30 -7.24 5.44
N ARG A 97 -14.52 -6.97 4.99
CA ARG A 97 -15.73 -7.14 5.81
C ARG A 97 -16.33 -8.53 5.59
N SER A 98 -17.22 -8.93 6.48
CA SER A 98 -17.94 -10.21 6.39
C SER A 98 -18.66 -10.42 5.06
N GLY A 99 -19.23 -9.37 4.48
CA GLY A 99 -19.88 -9.39 3.16
C GLY A 99 -18.91 -9.52 1.96
N GLY A 100 -17.63 -9.80 2.19
CA GLY A 100 -16.65 -10.04 1.12
C GLY A 100 -15.99 -8.78 0.56
N THR A 101 -16.61 -7.60 0.67
CA THR A 101 -16.03 -6.33 0.22
C THR A 101 -14.71 -6.04 0.94
N ILE A 102 -13.70 -5.67 0.15
CA ILE A 102 -12.39 -5.24 0.64
C ILE A 102 -12.27 -3.74 0.40
N ASN A 103 -12.10 -2.97 1.46
CA ASN A 103 -11.76 -1.56 1.36
C ASN A 103 -10.26 -1.41 1.58
N ALA A 104 -9.62 -0.56 0.77
CA ALA A 104 -8.20 -0.29 0.90
C ALA A 104 -7.90 1.21 0.74
N THR A 105 -6.86 1.65 1.44
CA THR A 105 -6.27 2.96 1.32
C THR A 105 -4.77 2.79 1.15
N LEU A 106 -4.25 3.29 0.04
CA LEU A 106 -2.82 3.44 -0.22
C LEU A 106 -2.47 4.92 -0.14
N THR A 107 -1.49 5.28 0.67
CA THR A 107 -0.99 6.64 0.80
C THR A 107 0.53 6.65 0.64
N ILE A 108 1.03 7.49 -0.27
CA ILE A 108 2.45 7.66 -0.57
C ILE A 108 2.81 9.11 -0.32
N ARG A 109 3.45 9.37 0.82
CA ARG A 109 3.99 10.70 1.17
C ARG A 109 5.38 10.82 0.59
N ARG A 110 5.59 11.84 -0.26
CA ARG A 110 6.83 12.08 -0.98
C ARG A 110 7.45 13.39 -0.46
N PRO A 111 8.61 13.38 0.22
CA PRO A 111 9.21 14.60 0.75
C PRO A 111 9.43 15.66 -0.34
N GLY A 112 9.11 16.92 -0.02
CA GLY A 112 9.22 18.05 -0.97
C GLY A 112 8.28 17.96 -2.18
N ARG A 113 7.29 17.07 -2.16
CA ARG A 113 6.33 16.82 -3.25
C ARG A 113 4.92 16.55 -2.69
N GLY A 114 3.91 16.54 -3.55
CA GLY A 114 2.53 16.22 -3.15
C GLY A 114 2.36 14.78 -2.66
N THR A 115 1.32 14.51 -1.87
CA THR A 115 0.96 13.14 -1.45
C THR A 115 0.15 12.45 -2.55
N LEU A 116 0.47 11.20 -2.88
CA LEU A 116 -0.40 10.35 -3.69
C LEU A 116 -1.29 9.55 -2.76
N ARG A 117 -2.60 9.52 -3.01
CA ARG A 117 -3.54 8.77 -2.18
C ARG A 117 -4.66 8.19 -3.03
N ALA A 118 -4.86 6.88 -2.91
CA ALA A 118 -6.00 6.17 -3.46
C ALA A 118 -6.75 5.49 -2.32
N SER A 119 -8.07 5.67 -2.24
CA SER A 119 -8.90 5.11 -1.18
C SER A 119 -10.24 4.67 -1.74
N GLY A 120 -10.57 3.39 -1.62
CA GLY A 120 -11.80 2.85 -2.21
C GLY A 120 -11.94 1.35 -2.01
N ILE A 121 -12.78 0.74 -2.82
CA ILE A 121 -12.93 -0.72 -2.89
C ILE A 121 -11.72 -1.29 -3.63
N LEU A 122 -11.11 -2.33 -3.08
CA LEU A 122 -10.03 -3.07 -3.72
C LEU A 122 -10.65 -4.04 -4.75
N ARG A 123 -10.60 -3.67 -6.03
CA ARG A 123 -11.12 -4.45 -7.15
C ARG A 123 -10.12 -5.51 -7.59
N ASN A 124 -10.64 -6.65 -8.06
CA ASN A 124 -9.87 -7.85 -8.39
C ASN A 124 -8.86 -8.19 -7.29
N GLY A 125 -9.22 -7.87 -6.06
CA GLY A 125 -8.30 -7.75 -4.95
C GLY A 125 -8.40 -8.93 -4.01
N VAL A 126 -7.26 -9.27 -3.41
CA VAL A 126 -7.15 -10.33 -2.43
C VAL A 126 -6.57 -9.76 -1.14
N ILE A 127 -7.12 -10.25 -0.04
CA ILE A 127 -6.56 -10.05 1.30
C ILE A 127 -6.52 -11.41 1.99
N ILE A 128 -5.31 -11.92 2.17
CA ILE A 128 -5.02 -13.16 2.88
C ILE A 128 -4.31 -12.78 4.18
N VAL A 129 -4.83 -13.28 5.30
CA VAL A 129 -4.22 -13.11 6.62
C VAL A 129 -4.18 -14.48 7.27
N ASN A 130 -2.99 -15.09 7.31
CA ASN A 130 -2.83 -16.44 7.88
C ASN A 130 -2.74 -16.42 9.40
N ARG A 131 -2.28 -15.30 9.99
CA ARG A 131 -2.19 -15.11 11.44
C ARG A 131 -2.34 -13.63 11.80
N ALA A 132 -2.86 -13.38 12.99
CA ALA A 132 -2.87 -12.06 13.59
C ALA A 132 -1.48 -11.76 14.18
N VAL A 133 -0.90 -10.63 13.81
CA VAL A 133 0.39 -10.18 14.31
C VAL A 133 0.38 -8.66 14.53
N SER A 134 1.21 -8.19 15.46
CA SER A 134 1.46 -6.78 15.68
C SER A 134 2.92 -6.59 16.07
N CYS A 135 3.67 -5.88 15.25
CA CYS A 135 5.07 -5.55 15.51
C CYS A 135 5.41 -4.16 14.97
N SER A 136 6.43 -3.56 15.58
CA SER A 136 6.95 -2.25 15.20
C SER A 136 8.44 -2.13 15.49
N ARG A 137 9.12 -1.27 14.75
CA ARG A 137 10.53 -0.91 14.93
C ARG A 137 10.71 0.59 15.14
#